data_AF-A0A625CD81-F1
#
_entry.id   AF-A0A625CD81-F1
#
_cell.length_a   1.000
_cell.length_b   1.000
_cell.length_c   1.000
_cell.angle_alpha   90.00
_cell.angle_beta   90.00
_cell.angle_gamma   90.00
#
_symmetry.space_group_name_H-M   'P 1'
#
loop_
_entity.id
_entity.type
_entity.pdbx_description
1 polymer ?
#
loop_
_entity_poly.entity_id
_entity_poly.type
_entity_poly.pdbx_seq_one_letter_code
_entity_poly.pdbx_strand_id
1 'polypeptide(L)'
;MRKVKLDNDDLIHYLNTIKALKKYPTMTEYKAEYRRLRTNGSPLIEAKKFKSAHIELLRLDRKKTSLLEKFIEELNPVSHSSALASKSLEKVHESILYRKTLLEKTPDELFALVIKQRTEAALELQRSIEQSLEQLSSISSDFNASTTKRRKFSI
;
A
#
# COMPACT_ATOMS: atom_id res chain seq x y z
N MET A 1 3.98 9.53 -15.13
CA MET A 1 4.86 8.82 -14.18
C MET A 1 3.99 8.21 -13.10
N ARG A 2 4.24 6.96 -12.72
CA ARG A 2 3.52 6.36 -11.58
C ARG A 2 3.85 7.15 -10.32
N LYS A 3 2.88 7.33 -9.43
CA LYS A 3 3.12 8.00 -8.15
C LYS A 3 4.02 7.09 -7.31
N VAL A 4 5.25 7.52 -7.08
CA VAL A 4 6.20 6.79 -6.23
C VAL A 4 5.85 7.05 -4.77
N LYS A 5 5.72 5.97 -3.99
CA LYS A 5 5.57 6.05 -2.54
C LYS A 5 6.94 6.28 -1.91
N LEU A 6 7.03 7.25 -1.01
CA LEU A 6 8.26 7.60 -0.30
C LEU A 6 8.52 6.69 0.91
N ASP A 7 7.45 6.16 1.51
CA ASP A 7 7.48 5.23 2.61
C ASP A 7 6.69 3.95 2.29
N ASN A 8 6.97 2.89 3.05
CA ASN A 8 6.30 1.59 2.95
C ASN A 8 5.77 1.13 4.32
N ASP A 9 5.47 2.08 5.21
CA ASP A 9 5.04 1.80 6.58
C ASP A 9 3.72 1.04 6.62
N ASP A 10 2.85 1.29 5.65
CA ASP A 10 1.60 0.56 5.46
C ASP A 10 1.81 -0.93 5.16
N LEU A 11 2.78 -1.30 4.32
CA LEU A 11 3.16 -2.69 4.06
C LEU A 11 3.72 -3.36 5.32
N ILE A 12 4.55 -2.65 6.08
CA ILE A 12 5.10 -3.13 7.36
C ILE A 12 3.96 -3.33 8.38
N HIS A 13 3.06 -2.36 8.50
CA HIS A 13 1.88 -2.44 9.35
C HIS A 13 0.96 -3.58 8.96
N TYR A 14 0.79 -3.85 7.66
CA TYR A 14 0.01 -4.98 7.18
C TYR A 14 0.63 -6.30 7.64
N LEU A 15 1.93 -6.51 7.38
CA LEU A 15 2.65 -7.72 7.81
C LEU A 15 2.58 -7.92 9.33
N ASN A 16 2.77 -6.86 10.10
CA ASN A 16 2.67 -6.92 11.57
C ASN A 16 1.26 -7.26 12.03
N THR A 17 0.23 -6.74 11.34
CA THR A 17 -1.17 -7.05 11.64
C THR A 17 -1.49 -8.52 11.33
N ILE A 18 -1.03 -9.05 10.19
CA ILE A 18 -1.19 -10.47 9.85
C ILE A 18 -0.47 -11.37 10.86
N LYS A 19 0.77 -11.03 11.24
CA LYS A 19 1.52 -11.76 12.27
C LYS A 19 0.80 -11.75 13.62
N ALA A 20 0.18 -10.63 14.00
CA ALA A 20 -0.61 -10.53 15.22
C ALA A 20 -1.90 -11.36 15.14
N LEU A 21 -2.61 -11.33 14.01
CA LEU A 21 -3.82 -12.13 13.79
C LEU A 21 -3.57 -13.63 13.91
N LYS A 22 -2.41 -14.12 13.45
CA LYS A 22 -2.01 -15.54 13.60
C LYS A 22 -1.92 -16.03 15.04
N LYS A 23 -1.83 -15.12 16.03
CA LYS A 23 -1.82 -15.47 17.46
C LYS A 23 -3.21 -15.75 18.02
N TYR A 24 -4.26 -15.37 17.29
CA TYR A 24 -5.64 -15.53 17.70
C TYR A 24 -6.31 -16.63 16.86
N PRO A 25 -7.35 -17.28 17.39
CA PRO A 25 -8.23 -18.11 16.58
C PRO A 25 -8.91 -17.25 15.50
N THR A 26 -9.36 -17.90 14.44
CA THR A 26 -10.15 -17.25 13.39
C THR A 26 -11.44 -16.66 13.98
N MET A 27 -12.03 -15.66 13.32
CA MET A 27 -13.28 -15.05 13.77
C MET A 27 -14.43 -16.07 13.91
N THR A 28 -14.43 -17.11 13.07
CA THR A 28 -15.40 -18.22 13.12
C THR A 28 -15.19 -19.11 14.33
N GLU A 29 -13.94 -19.53 14.58
CA GLU A 29 -13.58 -20.33 15.77
C GLU A 29 -13.87 -19.56 17.05
N TYR A 30 -13.50 -18.27 17.11
CA TYR A 30 -13.83 -17.40 18.23
C TYR A 30 -15.34 -17.36 18.50
N LYS A 31 -16.17 -17.20 17.45
CA LYS A 31 -17.64 -17.18 17.61
C LYS A 31 -18.19 -18.50 18.15
N ALA A 32 -17.60 -19.63 17.75
CA ALA A 32 -17.98 -20.95 18.24
C ALA A 32 -17.62 -21.11 19.72
N GLU A 33 -16.39 -20.76 20.11
CA GLU A 33 -15.93 -20.79 21.50
C GLU A 33 -16.74 -19.84 22.39
N TYR A 34 -17.07 -18.64 21.91
CA TYR A 34 -17.93 -17.71 22.65
C TYR A 34 -19.30 -18.31 22.99
N ARG A 35 -19.91 -19.00 22.02
CA ARG A 35 -21.21 -19.65 22.22
C ARG A 35 -21.10 -20.74 23.29
N ARG A 36 -20.05 -21.57 23.24
CA ARG A 36 -19.78 -22.61 24.24
C ARG A 36 -19.63 -22.02 25.65
N LEU A 37 -18.82 -20.98 25.79
CA LEU A 37 -18.57 -20.30 27.07
C LEU A 37 -19.86 -19.73 27.68
N ARG A 38 -20.78 -19.23 26.84
CA ARG A 38 -22.08 -18.72 27.27
C ARG A 38 -23.05 -19.82 27.66
N THR A 39 -23.06 -20.95 26.94
CA THR A 39 -23.94 -22.09 27.22
C THR A 39 -23.55 -22.82 28.49
N ASN A 40 -22.25 -22.99 28.74
CA ASN A 40 -21.74 -23.79 29.86
C ASN A 40 -21.61 -23.00 31.18
N GLY A 41 -21.88 -21.69 31.17
CA GLY A 41 -21.75 -20.83 32.35
C GLY A 41 -20.28 -20.65 32.78
N SER A 42 -19.55 -19.79 32.08
CA SER A 42 -18.13 -19.54 32.40
C SER A 42 -17.95 -18.61 33.62
N PRO A 43 -16.90 -18.81 34.44
CA PRO A 43 -16.50 -17.84 35.46
C PRO A 43 -16.31 -16.44 34.88
N LEU A 44 -16.75 -15.40 35.62
CA LEU A 44 -16.73 -13.99 35.16
C LEU A 44 -15.33 -13.53 34.69
N ILE A 45 -14.27 -14.06 35.30
CA ILE A 45 -12.87 -13.75 34.97
C ILE A 45 -12.52 -14.24 33.56
N GLU A 46 -12.93 -15.45 33.21
CA GLU A 46 -12.69 -16.04 31.87
C GLU A 46 -13.50 -15.31 30.81
N ALA A 47 -14.77 -15.00 31.10
CA ALA A 47 -15.62 -14.21 30.23
C ALA A 47 -15.02 -12.82 29.94
N LYS A 48 -14.43 -12.17 30.94
CA LYS A 48 -13.72 -10.88 30.77
C LYS A 48 -12.48 -11.02 29.87
N LYS A 49 -11.62 -12.01 30.13
CA LYS A 49 -10.42 -12.26 29.30
C LYS A 49 -10.78 -12.55 27.85
N PHE A 50 -11.82 -13.37 27.65
CA PHE A 50 -12.31 -13.73 26.33
C PHE A 50 -12.87 -12.53 25.57
N LYS A 51 -13.65 -11.66 26.25
CA LYS A 51 -14.13 -10.40 25.69
C LYS A 51 -12.97 -9.46 25.31
N SER A 52 -11.92 -9.36 26.12
CA SER A 52 -10.74 -8.55 25.77
C SER A 52 -10.03 -9.07 24.53
N ALA A 53 -9.81 -10.39 24.44
CA ALA A 53 -9.22 -11.02 23.26
C ALA A 53 -10.07 -10.78 21.99
N HIS A 54 -11.39 -10.75 22.12
CA HIS A 54 -12.30 -10.42 21.02
C HIS A 54 -12.10 -9.02 20.46
N ILE A 55 -11.99 -8.04 21.38
CA ILE A 55 -11.85 -6.65 21.01
C ILE A 55 -10.56 -6.46 20.23
N GLU A 56 -9.47 -7.10 20.69
CA GLU A 56 -8.20 -7.09 19.96
C GLU A 56 -8.30 -7.79 18.60
N LEU A 57 -8.94 -8.95 18.52
CA LEU A 57 -9.18 -9.65 17.25
C LEU A 57 -9.95 -8.76 16.26
N LEU A 58 -11.05 -8.14 16.70
CA LEU A 58 -11.85 -7.21 15.87
C LEU A 58 -11.04 -5.98 15.45
N ARG A 59 -10.23 -5.43 16.35
CA ARG A 59 -9.38 -4.27 16.06
C ARG A 59 -8.35 -4.60 14.98
N LEU A 60 -7.70 -5.76 15.08
CA LEU A 60 -6.73 -6.23 14.10
C LEU A 60 -7.38 -6.55 12.76
N ASP A 61 -8.54 -7.20 12.76
CA ASP A 61 -9.28 -7.52 11.53
C ASP A 61 -9.73 -6.26 10.79
N ARG A 62 -10.29 -5.27 11.50
CA ARG A 62 -10.62 -3.95 10.94
C ARG A 62 -9.39 -3.24 10.37
N LYS A 63 -8.26 -3.31 11.07
CA LYS A 63 -6.99 -2.72 10.60
C LYS A 63 -6.51 -3.40 9.32
N LYS A 64 -6.56 -4.73 9.24
CA LYS A 64 -6.25 -5.50 8.03
C LYS A 64 -7.13 -5.07 6.87
N THR A 65 -8.45 -5.04 7.06
CA THR A 65 -9.42 -4.67 6.01
C THR A 65 -9.21 -3.22 5.54
N SER A 66 -8.95 -2.29 6.46
CA SER A 66 -8.65 -0.90 6.10
C SER A 66 -7.36 -0.76 5.29
N LEU A 67 -6.32 -1.54 5.57
CA LEU A 67 -5.08 -1.54 4.79
C LEU A 67 -5.30 -2.14 3.39
N LEU A 68 -6.05 -3.24 3.28
CA LEU A 68 -6.40 -3.84 2.00
C LEU A 68 -7.20 -2.88 1.11
N GLU A 69 -8.14 -2.14 1.70
CA GLU A 69 -8.92 -1.13 1.00
C GLU A 69 -8.02 -0.03 0.40
N LYS A 70 -7.02 0.44 1.15
CA LYS A 70 -6.02 1.40 0.65
C LYS A 70 -5.18 0.82 -0.47
N PHE A 71 -4.80 -0.46 -0.37
CA PHE A 71 -4.06 -1.16 -1.43
C PHE A 71 -4.89 -1.28 -2.71
N ILE A 72 -6.19 -1.56 -2.61
CA ILE A 72 -7.10 -1.59 -3.75
C ILE A 72 -7.20 -0.20 -4.40
N GLU A 73 -7.28 0.86 -3.60
CA GLU A 73 -7.32 2.23 -4.13
C GLU A 73 -6.01 2.61 -4.86
N GLU A 74 -4.86 2.18 -4.35
CA GLU A 74 -3.55 2.41 -4.97
C GLU A 74 -3.34 1.60 -6.26
N LEU A 75 -3.78 0.34 -6.27
CA LEU A 75 -3.69 -0.53 -7.43
C LEU A 75 -4.64 -0.12 -8.55
N ASN A 76 -5.72 0.59 -8.24
CA ASN A 76 -6.66 1.05 -9.24
C ASN A 76 -6.01 2.14 -10.10
N PRO A 77 -5.84 1.92 -11.42
CA PRO A 77 -5.24 2.92 -12.30
C PRO A 77 -6.08 4.20 -12.39
N VAL A 78 -7.39 4.09 -12.16
CA VAL A 78 -8.32 5.21 -12.15
C VAL A 78 -8.82 5.43 -10.73
N SER A 79 -8.21 6.40 -10.03
CA SER A 79 -8.66 6.82 -8.71
C SER A 79 -10.14 7.23 -8.76
N HIS A 80 -10.97 6.58 -7.95
CA HIS A 80 -12.42 6.79 -7.96
C HIS A 80 -12.80 8.24 -7.65
N SER A 81 -12.11 8.86 -6.70
CA SER A 81 -12.29 10.28 -6.36
C SER A 81 -11.92 11.19 -7.53
N SER A 82 -10.83 10.90 -8.23
CA SER A 82 -10.44 11.63 -9.44
C SER A 82 -11.44 11.43 -10.59
N ALA A 83 -11.98 10.22 -10.74
CA ALA A 83 -12.99 9.92 -11.75
C ALA A 83 -14.29 10.71 -11.50
N LEU A 84 -14.78 10.71 -10.26
CA LEU A 84 -15.93 11.50 -9.85
C LEU A 84 -15.72 12.99 -10.09
N ALA A 85 -14.55 13.52 -9.71
CA ALA A 85 -14.20 14.92 -9.94
C ALA A 85 -14.15 15.30 -11.43
N SER A 86 -13.77 14.35 -12.29
CA SER A 86 -13.71 14.57 -13.74
C SER A 86 -15.06 14.66 -14.44
N LYS A 87 -16.17 14.32 -13.75
CA LYS A 87 -17.53 14.24 -14.30
C LYS A 87 -17.68 13.36 -15.55
N SER A 88 -16.72 12.45 -15.81
CA SER A 88 -16.78 11.46 -16.88
C SER A 88 -17.36 10.16 -16.34
N LEU A 89 -18.49 9.75 -16.92
CA LEU A 89 -19.16 8.49 -16.57
C LEU A 89 -18.28 7.30 -16.95
N GLU A 90 -17.57 7.40 -18.09
CA GLU A 90 -16.65 6.38 -18.59
C GLU A 90 -15.54 6.10 -17.57
N LYS A 91 -14.88 7.15 -17.07
CA LYS A 91 -13.81 7.00 -16.06
C LYS A 91 -14.33 6.43 -14.74
N VAL A 92 -15.55 6.81 -14.34
CA VAL A 92 -16.19 6.25 -13.14
C VAL A 92 -16.49 4.77 -13.35
N HIS A 93 -16.98 4.39 -14.52
CA HIS A 93 -17.25 3.00 -14.87
C HIS A 93 -15.96 2.16 -14.90
N GLU A 94 -14.90 2.64 -15.55
CA GLU A 94 -13.59 1.99 -15.56
C GLU A 94 -13.05 1.79 -14.14
N SER A 95 -13.08 2.84 -13.31
CA SER A 95 -12.66 2.76 -11.91
C SER A 95 -13.41 1.66 -11.13
N ILE A 96 -14.72 1.53 -11.36
CA ILE A 96 -15.54 0.48 -10.73
C ILE A 96 -15.17 -0.91 -11.24
N LEU A 97 -14.95 -1.07 -12.56
CA LEU A 97 -14.56 -2.34 -13.16
C LEU A 97 -13.22 -2.82 -12.60
N TYR A 98 -12.19 -1.97 -12.58
CA TYR A 98 -10.88 -2.32 -11.99
C TYR A 98 -10.99 -2.64 -10.50
N ARG A 99 -11.80 -1.90 -9.76
CA ARG A 99 -12.01 -2.20 -8.33
C ARG A 99 -12.64 -3.57 -8.13
N LYS A 100 -13.61 -3.98 -8.95
CA LYS A 100 -14.23 -5.31 -8.87
C LYS A 100 -13.22 -6.43 -9.10
N THR A 101 -12.38 -6.31 -10.14
CA THR A 101 -11.35 -7.32 -10.42
C THR A 101 -10.29 -7.41 -9.32
N LEU A 102 -10.02 -6.31 -8.61
CA LEU A 102 -9.14 -6.29 -7.43
C LEU A 102 -9.82 -6.92 -6.20
N LEU A 103 -11.12 -6.73 -6.01
CA LEU A 103 -11.87 -7.33 -4.90
C LEU A 103 -11.98 -8.87 -5.02
N GLU A 104 -11.87 -9.42 -6.22
CA GLU A 104 -11.84 -10.87 -6.46
C GLU A 104 -10.50 -11.51 -6.07
N LYS A 105 -9.44 -10.71 -5.89
CA LYS A 105 -8.11 -11.21 -5.53
C LYS A 105 -8.00 -11.55 -4.06
N THR A 106 -7.16 -12.53 -3.78
CA THR A 106 -6.82 -12.85 -2.39
C THR A 106 -6.01 -11.71 -1.74
N PRO A 107 -6.04 -11.57 -0.40
CA PRO A 107 -5.24 -10.57 0.30
C PRO A 107 -3.74 -10.65 -0.01
N ASP A 108 -3.21 -11.87 -0.20
CA ASP A 108 -1.80 -12.11 -0.50
C ASP A 108 -1.46 -11.68 -1.94
N GLU A 109 -2.35 -11.95 -2.90
CA GLU A 109 -2.21 -11.45 -4.27
C GLU A 109 -2.25 -9.93 -4.33
N LEU A 110 -3.19 -9.29 -3.63
CA LEU A 110 -3.26 -7.82 -3.54
C LEU A 110 -1.95 -7.26 -2.98
N PHE A 111 -1.46 -7.83 -1.89
CA PHE A 111 -0.20 -7.41 -1.27
C PHE A 111 0.99 -7.56 -2.22
N ALA A 112 1.09 -8.68 -2.94
CA ALA A 112 2.14 -8.91 -3.93
C ALA A 112 2.07 -7.91 -5.09
N LEU A 113 0.85 -7.57 -5.56
CA LEU A 113 0.65 -6.57 -6.60
C LEU A 113 1.10 -5.18 -6.16
N VAL A 114 0.83 -4.77 -4.91
CA VAL A 114 1.30 -3.47 -4.40
C VAL A 114 2.82 -3.42 -4.38
N ILE A 115 3.47 -4.48 -3.85
CA ILE A 115 4.94 -4.56 -3.84
C ILE A 115 5.49 -4.42 -5.26
N LYS A 116 4.90 -5.16 -6.23
CA LYS A 116 5.31 -5.09 -7.63
C LYS A 116 5.16 -3.69 -8.19
N GLN A 117 3.99 -3.07 -8.04
CA GLN A 117 3.70 -1.73 -8.56
C GLN A 117 4.66 -0.68 -7.99
N ARG A 118 4.92 -0.72 -6.68
CA ARG A 118 5.85 0.21 -6.02
C ARG A 118 7.29 -0.02 -6.43
N THR A 119 7.72 -1.28 -6.55
CA THR A 119 9.07 -1.63 -7.01
C THR A 119 9.30 -1.12 -8.43
N GLU A 120 8.35 -1.34 -9.33
CA GLU A 120 8.42 -0.83 -10.71
C GLU A 120 8.47 0.70 -10.74
N ALA A 121 7.64 1.38 -9.94
CA ALA A 121 7.65 2.85 -9.85
C ALA A 121 8.98 3.39 -9.30
N ALA A 122 9.57 2.73 -8.31
CA ALA A 122 10.87 3.12 -7.75
C ALA A 122 12.01 2.92 -8.76
N LEU A 123 12.00 1.82 -9.53
CA LEU A 123 12.97 1.57 -10.60
C LEU A 123 12.84 2.58 -11.74
N GLU A 124 11.62 2.95 -12.13
CA GLU A 124 11.38 4.02 -13.12
C GLU A 124 11.95 5.36 -12.63
N LEU A 125 11.75 5.70 -11.35
CA LEU A 125 12.31 6.92 -10.76
C LEU A 125 13.84 6.88 -10.71
N GLN A 126 14.43 5.76 -10.30
CA GLN A 126 15.89 5.60 -10.27
C GLN A 126 16.49 5.85 -11.66
N ARG A 127 15.95 5.22 -12.70
CA ARG A 127 16.39 5.42 -14.10
C ARG A 127 16.26 6.89 -14.53
N SER A 128 15.16 7.54 -14.14
CA SER A 128 14.95 8.96 -14.43
C SER A 128 15.98 9.85 -13.74
N ILE A 129 16.37 9.54 -12.50
CA ILE A 129 17.40 10.27 -11.75
C ILE A 129 18.77 10.05 -12.40
N GLU A 130 19.13 8.80 -12.72
CA GLU A 130 20.39 8.46 -13.40
C GLU A 130 20.54 9.21 -14.72
N GLN A 131 19.50 9.21 -15.56
CA GLN A 131 19.49 9.94 -16.82
C GLN A 131 19.64 11.46 -16.62
N SER A 132 18.97 12.02 -15.61
CA SER A 132 19.08 13.45 -15.30
C SER A 132 20.48 13.83 -14.81
N LEU A 133 21.12 12.98 -13.99
CA LEU A 133 22.50 13.20 -13.54
C LEU A 133 23.49 13.13 -14.70
N GLU A 134 23.30 12.21 -15.64
CA GLU A 134 24.13 12.11 -16.84
C GLU A 134 24.02 13.37 -17.71
N GLN A 135 22.80 13.88 -17.90
CA GLN A 135 22.56 15.14 -18.61
C GLN A 135 23.24 16.32 -17.91
N LEU A 136 23.10 16.44 -16.57
CA LEU A 136 23.73 17.50 -15.80
C LEU A 136 25.26 17.42 -15.84
N SER A 137 25.82 16.21 -15.84
CA SER A 137 27.27 15.98 -16.01
C SER A 137 27.76 16.47 -17.38
N SER A 138 27.05 16.14 -18.45
CA SER A 138 27.37 16.61 -19.81
C SER A 138 27.33 18.14 -19.89
N ILE A 139 26.27 18.76 -19.35
CA ILE A 139 26.12 20.23 -19.31
C ILE A 139 27.28 20.87 -18.54
N SER A 140 27.66 20.31 -17.40
CA SER A 140 28.78 20.82 -16.59
C SER A 140 30.11 20.72 -17.31
N SER A 141 30.37 19.60 -18.00
CA SER A 141 31.57 19.42 -18.83
C SER A 141 31.64 20.44 -19.96
N ASP A 142 30.55 20.63 -20.71
CA ASP A 142 30.48 21.59 -21.82
C ASP A 142 30.66 23.04 -21.32
N PHE A 143 30.06 23.38 -20.18
CA PHE A 143 30.24 24.68 -19.54
C PHE A 143 31.70 24.93 -19.15
N ASN A 144 32.36 23.95 -18.52
CA ASN A 144 33.77 24.05 -18.12
C ASN A 144 34.73 24.11 -19.33
N ALA A 145 34.42 23.38 -20.41
CA ALA A 145 35.18 23.46 -21.66
C ALA A 145 35.05 24.86 -22.30
N SER A 146 33.85 25.45 -22.27
CA SER A 146 33.60 26.80 -22.82
C SER A 146 34.36 27.91 -22.06
N THR A 147 34.41 27.83 -20.73
CA THR A 147 35.12 28.81 -19.89
C THR A 147 36.64 28.71 -20.07
N THR A 148 37.16 27.49 -20.22
CA THR A 148 38.58 27.26 -20.53
C THR A 148 38.96 27.84 -21.89
N LYS A 149 38.12 27.67 -22.92
CA LYS A 149 38.34 28.27 -24.24
C LYS A 149 38.35 29.81 -24.16
N ARG A 150 37.42 30.43 -23.42
CA ARG A 150 37.40 31.90 -23.25
C ARG A 150 38.65 32.46 -22.57
N ARG A 151 39.22 31.78 -21.57
CA ARG A 151 40.47 32.22 -20.92
C ARG A 151 41.72 32.11 -21.80
N LYS A 152 41.71 31.24 -22.82
CA LYS A 152 42.85 31.08 -23.74
C LYS A 152 42.90 32.13 -24.86
N PHE A 153 41.78 32.79 -25.16
CA PHE A 153 41.72 33.86 -26.17
C PHE A 153 41.79 35.27 -25.59
N SER A 154 42.00 35.40 -24.27
CA SER A 154 42.04 36.69 -23.56
C SER A 154 43.46 37.11 -23.13
N ILE A 155 44.49 36.80 -23.94
CA ILE A 155 45.87 37.28 -23.75
C ILE A 155 46.34 37.90 -25.06
#